data_AF-A0A353S6X3-F1
#
_entry.id   AF-A0A353S6X3-F1
#
_cell.length_a   1.000
_cell.length_b   1.000
_cell.length_c   1.000
_cell.angle_alpha   90.00
_cell.angle_beta   90.00
_cell.angle_gamma   90.00
#
_symmetry.space_group_name_H-M   'P 1'
#
loop_
_entity.id
_entity.type
_entity.pdbx_description
1 polymer ?
#
loop_
_entity_poly.entity_id
_entity_poly.type
_entity_poly.pdbx_seq_one_letter_code
_entity_poly.pdbx_strand_id
1 'polypeptide(L)'
;MKVLEVKSISKADGYIYYINRYKATAVIEYLSKQESFPFTFSIEYSPLGGKTVGLADIPSTLDYPLLPVRKALKAFVLQLESENKLP
;
A
#
# COMPACT_ATOMS: atom_id res chain seq x y z
N MET A 1 -4.51 -13.71 6.47
CA MET A 1 -3.51 -12.97 5.67
C MET A 1 -3.15 -11.72 6.44
N LYS A 2 -1.85 -11.54 6.72
CA LYS A 2 -1.33 -10.47 7.57
C LYS A 2 -0.28 -9.69 6.78
N VAL A 3 -0.40 -8.37 6.75
CA VAL A 3 0.69 -7.50 6.29
C VAL A 3 1.64 -7.37 7.48
N LEU A 4 2.86 -7.88 7.32
CA LEU A 4 3.88 -7.79 8.36
C LEU A 4 4.54 -6.43 8.34
N GLU A 5 4.87 -5.93 7.15
CA GLU A 5 5.62 -4.70 6.97
C GLU A 5 5.38 -4.10 5.58
N VAL A 6 5.49 -2.78 5.48
CA VAL A 6 5.67 -2.06 4.21
C VAL A 6 6.98 -1.29 4.33
N LYS A 7 8.00 -1.70 3.57
CA LYS A 7 9.36 -1.18 3.67
C LYS A 7 9.82 -0.49 2.39
N SER A 8 10.94 0.23 2.50
CA SER A 8 11.54 0.98 1.39
C SER A 8 10.56 1.97 0.75
N ILE A 9 9.73 2.61 1.57
CA ILE A 9 8.75 3.59 1.12
C ILE A 9 9.50 4.80 0.59
N SER A 10 9.25 5.14 -0.67
CA SER A 10 9.75 6.36 -1.30
C SER A 10 8.60 7.09 -1.97
N LYS A 11 8.57 8.41 -1.79
CA LYS A 11 7.62 9.28 -2.47
C LYS A 11 8.01 9.38 -3.95
N ALA A 12 7.03 9.19 -4.82
CA ALA A 12 7.21 9.33 -6.26
C ALA A 12 6.66 10.68 -6.71
N ASP A 13 7.34 11.31 -7.66
CA ASP A 13 6.87 12.56 -8.25
C ASP A 13 5.55 12.36 -9.00
N GLY A 14 4.71 13.38 -8.93
CA GLY A 14 3.41 13.40 -9.58
C GLY A 14 3.00 14.82 -9.92
N TYR A 15 2.19 14.94 -10.97
CA TYR A 15 1.68 16.23 -11.45
C TYR A 15 0.35 16.65 -10.81
N ILE A 16 -0.21 15.80 -9.93
CA ILE A 16 -1.51 16.01 -9.30
C ILE A 16 -1.30 16.28 -7.81
N TYR A 17 -1.43 17.55 -7.42
CA TYR A 17 -1.07 18.01 -6.07
C TYR A 17 -1.85 17.36 -4.92
N TYR A 18 -3.10 16.95 -5.15
CA TYR A 18 -3.93 16.29 -4.13
C TYR A 18 -3.76 14.77 -4.09
N ILE A 19 -2.81 14.22 -4.87
CA ILE A 19 -2.48 12.79 -4.87
C ILE A 19 -1.00 12.60 -4.55
N ASN A 20 -0.74 12.04 -3.36
CA ASN A 20 0.60 11.57 -3.03
C ASN A 20 0.78 10.15 -3.58
N ARG A 21 1.89 9.90 -4.29
CA ARG A 21 2.23 8.58 -4.84
C ARG A 21 3.48 8.05 -4.16
N TYR A 22 3.50 6.74 -3.96
CA TYR A 22 4.59 6.05 -3.27
C TYR A 22 4.93 4.74 -3.97
N LYS A 23 6.20 4.37 -3.87
CA LYS A 23 6.72 3.04 -4.19
C LYS A 23 7.16 2.38 -2.90
N ALA A 24 6.84 1.10 -2.74
CA ALA A 24 7.24 0.35 -1.55
C ALA A 24 7.35 -1.14 -1.85
N THR A 25 7.87 -1.88 -0.87
CA THR A 25 7.86 -3.34 -0.85
C THR A 25 6.96 -3.81 0.28
N ALA A 26 5.93 -4.59 -0.05
CA ALA A 26 5.09 -5.23 0.94
C ALA A 26 5.75 -6.53 1.40
N VAL A 27 5.66 -6.84 2.69
CA VAL A 27 5.99 -8.15 3.27
C VAL A 27 4.70 -8.70 3.88
N ILE A 28 4.23 -9.84 3.37
CA ILE A 28 2.98 -10.45 3.82
C ILE A 28 3.22 -11.87 4.32
N GLU A 29 2.33 -12.32 5.20
CA GLU A 29 2.28 -13.69 5.69
C GLU A 29 0.94 -14.36 5.35
N TYR A 30 1.04 -15.54 4.75
CA TYR A 30 -0.10 -16.41 4.45
C TYR A 30 0.32 -17.88 4.55
N LEU A 31 -0.53 -18.74 5.14
CA LEU A 31 -0.26 -20.18 5.28
C LEU A 31 1.16 -20.50 5.81
N SER A 32 1.65 -19.70 6.77
CA SER A 32 3.01 -19.78 7.32
C SER A 32 4.16 -19.53 6.34
N LYS A 33 3.86 -19.05 5.12
CA LYS A 33 4.84 -18.51 4.17
C LYS A 33 4.91 -17.00 4.31
N GLN A 34 6.12 -16.46 4.19
CA GLN A 34 6.34 -15.04 4.01
C GLN A 34 6.74 -14.77 2.56
N GLU A 35 6.10 -13.77 1.97
CA GLU A 35 6.38 -13.35 0.61
C GLU A 35 6.52 -11.83 0.59
N SER A 36 7.50 -11.34 -0.18
CA SER A 36 7.71 -9.92 -0.38
C SER A 36 7.63 -9.55 -1.84
N PHE A 37 6.94 -8.46 -2.15
CA PHE A 37 6.80 -7.97 -3.52
C PHE A 37 6.79 -6.44 -3.58
N PRO A 38 7.31 -5.85 -4.66
CA PRO A 38 7.16 -4.44 -4.92
C PRO A 38 5.69 -4.12 -5.24
N PHE A 39 5.23 -2.96 -4.80
CA PHE A 39 3.95 -2.41 -5.20
C PHE A 39 3.99 -0.88 -5.16
N THR A 40 3.00 -0.26 -5.80
CA THR A 40 2.81 1.19 -5.75
C THR A 40 1.49 1.51 -5.08
N PHE A 41 1.45 2.61 -4.34
CA PHE A 41 0.21 3.08 -3.74
C PHE A 41 0.10 4.59 -3.83
N SER A 42 -1.14 5.06 -3.82
CA SER A 42 -1.44 6.49 -3.81
C SER A 42 -2.44 6.81 -2.72
N ILE A 43 -2.29 8.00 -2.15
CA ILE A 43 -3.23 8.58 -1.20
C ILE A 43 -3.79 9.83 -1.85
N GLU A 44 -5.07 9.76 -2.20
CA GLU A 44 -5.85 10.86 -2.74
C GLU A 44 -6.62 11.55 -1.62
N TYR A 45 -6.50 12.87 -1.55
CA TYR A 45 -7.19 13.71 -0.58
C TYR A 45 -8.43 14.33 -1.24
N SER A 46 -9.60 13.97 -0.72
CA SER A 46 -10.87 14.56 -1.11
C SER A 46 -11.01 15.98 -0.54
N PRO A 47 -11.67 16.90 -1.25
CA PRO A 47 -12.02 18.22 -0.73
C PRO A 47 -12.81 18.18 0.59
N LEU A 48 -13.53 17.10 0.86
CA LEU A 48 -14.32 16.90 2.08
C LEU A 48 -13.52 16.25 3.22
N GLY A 49 -12.19 16.15 3.08
CA GLY A 49 -11.29 15.56 4.09
C GLY A 49 -11.23 14.02 4.05
N GLY A 50 -11.95 13.38 3.13
CA GLY A 50 -11.83 11.94 2.91
C GLY A 50 -10.47 11.56 2.30
N LYS A 51 -9.97 10.37 2.62
CA LYS A 51 -8.74 9.82 2.04
C LYS A 51 -9.08 8.53 1.29
N THR A 52 -8.59 8.41 0.06
CA THR A 52 -8.75 7.21 -0.76
C THR A 52 -7.41 6.60 -1.06
N VAL A 53 -7.23 5.32 -0.74
CA VAL A 53 -6.01 4.57 -1.05
C VAL A 53 -6.18 3.76 -2.33
N GLY A 54 -5.36 4.11 -3.33
CA GLY A 54 -5.15 3.35 -4.55
C GLY A 54 -3.98 2.38 -4.38
N LEU A 55 -4.11 1.16 -4.90
CA LEU A 55 -3.02 0.17 -4.96
C LEU A 55 -2.83 -0.26 -6.42
N ALA A 56 -1.58 -0.27 -6.88
CA ALA A 56 -1.19 -0.67 -8.22
C ALA A 56 0.08 -1.55 -8.17
N ASP A 57 0.39 -2.16 -9.33
CA ASP A 57 1.60 -2.98 -9.56
C ASP A 57 1.78 -4.15 -8.59
N ILE A 58 0.67 -4.71 -8.07
CA ILE A 58 0.70 -5.95 -7.29
C ILE A 58 0.89 -7.13 -8.26
N PRO A 59 1.88 -8.01 -8.05
CA PRO A 59 2.12 -9.15 -8.94
C PRO A 59 0.89 -10.04 -9.10
N SER A 60 0.60 -10.44 -10.33
CA SER A 60 -0.47 -11.40 -10.64
C SER A 60 -0.09 -12.84 -10.28
N THR A 61 1.20 -13.11 -10.12
CA THR A 61 1.76 -14.44 -9.76
C THR A 61 1.74 -14.72 -8.27
N LEU A 62 1.12 -13.85 -7.46
CA LEU A 62 0.98 -14.09 -6.03
C LEU A 62 0.15 -15.37 -5.84
N ASP A 63 0.73 -16.39 -5.20
CA ASP A 63 0.07 -17.67 -4.89
C ASP A 63 -0.98 -17.53 -3.77
N TYR A 64 -1.76 -16.45 -3.79
CA TYR A 64 -2.79 -16.12 -2.83
C TYR A 64 -3.88 -15.22 -3.44
N PRO A 65 -5.14 -15.30 -2.98
CA PRO A 65 -6.20 -14.42 -3.45
C PRO A 65 -5.86 -12.92 -3.30
N LEU A 66 -5.91 -12.18 -4.41
CA LEU A 66 -5.53 -10.77 -4.47
C LEU A 66 -6.47 -9.84 -3.68
N LEU A 67 -7.75 -10.18 -3.57
CA LEU A 67 -8.73 -9.31 -2.92
C LEU A 67 -8.44 -9.14 -1.40
N PRO A 68 -8.22 -10.21 -0.61
CA PRO A 68 -7.71 -10.09 0.75
C PRO A 68 -6.41 -9.27 0.85
N VAL A 69 -5.49 -9.47 -0.10
CA VAL A 69 -4.19 -8.79 -0.11
C VAL A 69 -4.38 -7.28 -0.24
N ARG A 70 -5.18 -6.88 -1.23
CA ARG A 70 -5.53 -5.47 -1.46
C ARG A 70 -6.22 -4.85 -0.25
N LYS A 71 -7.16 -5.56 0.38
CA LYS A 71 -7.87 -5.05 1.56
C LYS A 71 -6.92 -4.82 2.74
N ALA A 72 -6.03 -5.77 3.01
CA ALA A 72 -5.09 -5.68 4.12
C ALA A 72 -4.03 -4.59 3.89
N LEU A 73 -3.48 -4.49 2.66
CA LEU A 73 -2.54 -3.42 2.31
C LEU A 73 -3.16 -2.04 2.43
N LYS A 74 -4.40 -1.84 1.96
CA LYS A 74 -5.10 -0.55 2.13
C LYS A 74 -5.24 -0.16 3.60
N ALA A 75 -5.66 -1.10 4.45
CA ALA A 75 -5.78 -0.85 5.88
C ALA A 75 -4.44 -0.48 6.51
N PHE A 76 -3.37 -1.21 6.17
CA PHE A 76 -2.02 -0.94 6.68
C PHE A 76 -1.47 0.41 6.23
N VAL A 77 -1.66 0.79 4.97
CA VAL A 77 -1.25 2.11 4.44
C VAL A 77 -2.01 3.24 5.12
N LEU A 78 -3.32 3.10 5.33
CA LEU A 78 -4.11 4.08 6.06
C LEU A 78 -3.62 4.24 7.51
N GLN A 79 -3.25 3.15 8.16
CA GLN A 79 -2.66 3.19 9.49
C GLN A 79 -1.33 3.95 9.49
N LEU A 80 -0.41 3.64 8.57
CA LEU A 80 0.87 4.35 8.45
C LEU A 80 0.69 5.86 8.22
N GLU A 81 -0.29 6.24 7.40
CA GLU A 81 -0.63 7.64 7.18
C GLU A 81 -1.13 8.29 8.47
N SER A 82 -2.07 7.65 9.18
CA SER A 82 -2.64 8.21 10.41
C SER A 82 -1.60 8.38 11.53
N GLU A 83 -0.55 7.55 11.49
CA GLU A 83 0.58 7.59 12.41
C GLU A 83 1.69 8.54 11.94
N ASN A 84 1.52 9.25 10.81
CA ASN A 84 2.53 10.11 10.18
C ASN A 84 3.88 9.40 9.93
N LYS A 85 3.82 8.10 9.57
CA LYS A 85 5.00 7.26 9.28
C LYS A 85 5.36 7.19 7.79
N LEU A 86 4.64 7.92 6.95
CA LEU A 86 4.97 8.04 5.53
C LEU A 86 5.92 9.23 5.32
N PRO A 87 6.95 9.10 4.48
CA PRO A 87 7.91 10.16 4.19
C PRO A 87 7.34 11.28 3.32
#